data_AF-A0A960R8N3-F1
#
_entry.id   AF-A0A960R8N3-F1
#
_cell.length_a   1.000
_cell.length_b   1.000
_cell.length_c   1.000
_cell.angle_alpha   90.00
_cell.angle_beta   90.00
_cell.angle_gamma   90.00
#
_symmetry.space_group_name_H-M   'P 1'
#
loop_
_entity.id
_entity.type
_entity.pdbx_description
1 polymer ?
#
loop_
_entity_poly.entity_id
_entity_poly.type
_entity_poly.pdbx_seq_one_letter_code
_entity_poly.pdbx_strand_id
1 'polypeptide(L)' 'SHCAPASTFKTGFAYSADMGKTWKEYDLAEFGPRSPVRFHPKNADGWMRVDLRSGWITRAEVLFIKPKA' A
#
# COMPACT_ATOMS: atom_id res chain seq x y z
N SER A 1 -20.73 12.28 11.41
CA SER A 1 -19.26 12.48 11.34
C SER A 1 -18.66 11.28 10.61
N HIS A 2 -18.17 11.47 9.39
CA HIS A 2 -17.58 10.39 8.60
C HIS A 2 -16.14 10.15 9.10
N CYS A 3 -15.96 9.12 9.91
CA CYS A 3 -14.67 8.79 10.51
C CYS A 3 -14.05 7.65 9.67
N ALA A 4 -13.04 7.93 8.84
CA ALA A 4 -12.03 6.91 8.54
C ALA A 4 -10.78 7.27 9.34
N PRO A 5 -10.73 6.89 10.63
CA PRO A 5 -9.50 7.01 11.40
C PRO A 5 -8.40 6.23 10.66
N ALA A 6 -7.15 6.69 10.80
CA ALA A 6 -6.03 5.85 10.39
C ALA A 6 -6.16 4.49 11.09
N SER A 7 -5.87 3.42 10.37
CA SER A 7 -5.91 2.06 10.92
C SER A 7 -5.18 2.01 12.27
N THR A 8 -5.78 1.38 13.28
CA THR A 8 -5.11 1.10 14.57
C THR A 8 -4.08 -0.03 14.43
N PHE A 9 -4.06 -0.72 13.29
CA PHE A 9 -3.09 -1.75 12.96
C PHE A 9 -1.81 -1.16 12.37
N LYS A 10 -0.73 -1.94 12.45
CA LYS A 10 0.53 -1.66 11.75
C LYS A 10 0.28 -1.64 10.24
N THR A 11 1.01 -0.79 9.53
CA THR A 11 0.86 -0.66 8.07
C THR A 11 1.24 -1.96 7.38
N GLY A 12 0.42 -2.37 6.41
CA GLY A 12 0.72 -3.47 5.51
C GLY A 12 -0.33 -3.60 4.42
N PHE A 13 -0.04 -4.42 3.42
CA PHE A 13 -1.02 -4.83 2.41
C PHE A 13 -0.64 -6.16 1.76
N ALA A 14 -1.66 -6.84 1.22
CA ALA A 14 -1.48 -7.98 0.36
C ALA A 14 -1.72 -7.57 -1.10
N TYR A 15 -0.89 -8.08 -2.01
CA TYR A 15 -1.00 -7.83 -3.45
C TYR A 15 -1.06 -9.15 -4.20
N SER A 16 -1.96 -9.22 -5.18
CA SER A 16 -2.07 -10.34 -6.11
C SER A 16 -1.88 -9.83 -7.55
N ALA A 17 -0.97 -10.47 -8.28
CA ALA A 17 -0.71 -10.17 -9.69
C ALA A 17 -1.55 -11.03 -10.64
N ASP A 18 -2.19 -12.08 -10.13
CA ASP A 18 -2.81 -13.16 -10.90
C ASP A 18 -4.32 -13.28 -10.61
N MET A 19 -4.95 -12.15 -10.34
CA MET A 19 -6.39 -12.01 -10.07
C MET A 19 -6.86 -12.80 -8.84
N GLY A 20 -6.04 -12.83 -7.79
CA GLY A 20 -6.40 -13.35 -6.47
C GLY A 20 -6.06 -14.83 -6.25
N LYS A 21 -5.30 -15.46 -7.15
CA LYS A 21 -4.90 -16.87 -6.98
C LYS A 21 -3.73 -17.00 -6.01
N THR A 22 -2.74 -16.11 -6.12
CA THR A 22 -1.62 -16.01 -5.19
C THR A 22 -1.51 -14.61 -4.62
N TRP A 23 -1.03 -14.55 -3.38
CA TRP A 23 -0.93 -13.32 -2.60
C TRP A 23 0.47 -13.17 -2.05
N LYS A 24 0.98 -11.94 -2.11
CA LYS A 24 2.19 -11.54 -1.44
C LYS A 24 1.88 -10.44 -0.45
N GLU A 25 2.31 -10.65 0.78
CA GLU A 25 2.17 -9.70 1.87
C GLU A 25 3.41 -8.81 1.97
N TYR A 26 3.16 -7.53 2.24
CA TYR A 26 4.17 -6.53 2.56
C TYR A 26 3.88 -6.04 3.97
N ASP A 27 4.70 -6.50 4.94
CA ASP A 27 4.74 -5.92 6.27
C ASP A 27 5.55 -4.63 6.22
N LEU A 28 4.93 -3.55 6.64
CA LEU A 28 5.41 -2.17 6.55
C LEU A 28 5.29 -1.48 7.91
N ALA A 29 5.39 -2.27 8.99
CA ALA A 29 5.25 -1.81 10.37
C ALA A 29 6.15 -0.62 10.73
N GLU A 30 7.31 -0.48 10.09
CA GLU A 30 8.25 0.61 10.29
C GLU A 30 7.65 1.99 9.99
N PHE A 31 6.62 2.06 9.14
CA PHE A 31 5.94 3.31 8.82
C PHE A 31 4.90 3.70 9.89
N GLY A 32 4.60 2.84 10.87
CA GLY A 32 3.59 3.14 11.91
C GLY A 32 2.16 3.04 11.37
N PRO A 33 1.18 3.84 11.85
CA PRO A 33 -0.22 3.76 11.42
C PRO A 33 -0.45 4.54 10.11
N ARG A 34 -0.28 3.88 8.96
CA ARG A 34 -0.54 4.40 7.60
C ARG A 34 -1.54 3.48 6.92
N SER A 35 -2.13 3.99 5.84
CA SER A 35 -2.97 3.18 4.96
C SER A 35 -2.53 3.37 3.50
N PRO A 36 -2.38 2.31 2.71
CA PRO A 36 -2.19 2.43 1.27
C PRO A 36 -3.48 2.97 0.65
N VAL A 37 -3.37 3.95 -0.24
CA VAL A 37 -4.54 4.63 -0.84
C VAL A 37 -4.57 4.56 -2.36
N ARG A 38 -3.41 4.51 -3.02
CA ARG A 38 -3.34 4.48 -4.48
C ARG A 38 -2.18 3.62 -4.96
N PHE A 39 -2.52 2.68 -5.83
CA PHE A 39 -1.58 1.84 -6.55
C PHE A 39 -1.54 2.32 -8.00
N HIS A 40 -0.37 2.76 -8.46
CA HIS A 40 -0.19 3.24 -9.82
C HIS A 40 0.13 2.07 -10.78
N PRO A 41 -0.12 2.23 -12.09
CA PRO A 41 0.27 1.23 -13.08
C PRO A 41 1.76 0.88 -12.99
N LYS A 42 2.10 -0.37 -13.34
CA LYS A 42 3.50 -0.80 -13.45
C LYS A 42 4.19 -0.07 -14.59
N ASN A 43 5.44 0.33 -14.40
CA ASN A 43 6.29 0.80 -15.50
C ASN A 43 6.86 -0.37 -16.32
N ALA A 44 7.63 -0.08 -17.37
CA ALA A 44 8.24 -1.08 -18.24
C ALA A 44 9.17 -2.07 -17.49
N ASP A 45 9.74 -1.64 -16.36
CA ASP A 45 10.61 -2.45 -15.51
C ASP A 45 9.84 -3.26 -14.45
N GLY A 46 8.50 -3.16 -14.42
CA GLY A 46 7.63 -3.88 -13.49
C GLY A 46 7.49 -3.24 -12.10
N TRP A 47 8.01 -2.03 -11.89
CA TRP A 47 7.83 -1.28 -10.65
C TRP A 47 6.47 -0.58 -10.61
N MET A 48 5.83 -0.58 -9.46
CA MET A 48 4.63 0.23 -9.20
C MET A 48 4.87 1.19 -8.04
N ARG A 49 4.32 2.39 -8.16
CA ARG A 49 4.24 3.36 -7.07
C ARG A 49 3.03 3.06 -6.19
N VAL A 50 3.22 3.13 -4.88
CA VAL A 50 2.15 3.02 -3.88
C VAL A 50 2.20 4.26 -2.98
N ASP A 51 1.09 4.97 -2.89
CA ASP A 51 0.97 6.13 -2.01
C ASP A 51 0.38 5.71 -0.67
N LEU A 52 1.00 6.15 0.43
CA LEU A 52 0.50 5.98 1.80
C LEU A 52 -0.16 7.28 2.30
N ARG A 53 -1.15 7.12 3.19
CA ARG A 53 -1.78 8.23 3.94
C ARG A 53 -1.70 8.00 5.44
N SER A 54 -1.57 9.08 6.21
CA SER A 54 -1.61 9.06 7.68
C SER A 54 -2.95 9.55 8.25
N GLY A 55 -3.84 10.04 7.40
CA GLY A 55 -5.18 10.54 7.74
C GLY A 55 -6.11 10.44 6.52
N TRP A 56 -7.30 11.04 6.56
CA TRP A 56 -8.28 10.94 5.45
C TRP A 56 -7.68 11.35 4.09
N ILE A 57 -7.10 12.56 4.03
CA ILE A 57 -6.46 13.11 2.81
C ILE A 57 -4.97 13.43 3.02
N THR A 58 -4.45 13.25 4.23
CA THR A 58 -3.06 13.61 4.54
C THR A 58 -2.12 12.61 3.90
N ARG A 59 -1.43 13.05 2.85
CA ARG A 59 -0.37 12.28 2.19
C ARG A 59 0.78 12.02 3.17
N ALA A 60 1.32 10.81 3.12
CA ALA A 60 2.49 10.41 3.88
C ALA A 60 3.57 9.93 2.90
N GLU A 61 4.02 8.69 3.03
CA GLU A 61 5.14 8.15 2.24
C GLU A 61 4.72 7.68 0.84
N VAL A 62 5.73 7.51 -0.01
CA VAL A 62 5.61 6.90 -1.34
C VAL A 62 6.55 5.72 -1.41
N LEU A 63 6.00 4.56 -1.75
CA LEU A 63 6.76 3.32 -1.91
C LEU A 63 6.87 2.97 -3.39
N PHE A 64 8.00 2.36 -3.77
CA PHE A 64 8.15 1.69 -5.05
C PHE A 64 8.31 0.20 -4.78
N ILE A 65 7.35 -0.59 -5.22
CA ILE A 65 7.41 -2.05 -5.09
C ILE A 65 7.52 -2.68 -6.47
N LYS A 66 8.33 -3.72 -6.58
CA LYS A 66 8.37 -4.60 -7.74
C LYS A 66 7.79 -5.94 -7.32
N PRO A 67 6.53 -6.24 -7.65
CA PRO A 67 5.97 -7.56 -7.39
C PRO A 67 6.83 -8.59 -8.13
N LYS A 68 7.44 -9.52 -7.39
CA LYS A 68 8.06 -10.69 -8.01
C LYS A 68 6.92 -11.58 -8.52
N ALA A 69 7.08 -12.10 -9.74
CA ALA A 69 6.19 -13.11 -10.29
C ALA A 69 6.24 -14.39 -9.45
#